data_AF-A0A2E9GZF3-F1
#
_entry.id   AF-A0A2E9GZF3-F1
#
_cell.length_a   1.000
_cell.length_b   1.000
_cell.length_c   1.000
_cell.angle_alpha   90.00
_cell.angle_beta   90.00
_cell.angle_gamma   90.00
#
_symmetry.space_group_name_H-M   'P 1'
#
loop_
_entity.id
_entity.type
_entity.pdbx_description
1 polymer ?
#
loop_
_entity_poly.entity_id
_entity_poly.type
_entity_poly.pdbx_seq_one_letter_code
_entity_poly.pdbx_strand_id
1 'polypeptide(L)'
;MTPPERLRNLLLKVRDSLPNEEFCGVGVVVSRDIQLLPIASLCTDASLPAQQDLVEQIAECSLRSRSCHDGFQILSDKWQLIQRNQYFAPFPPADFRELIGSVNVGSRHMAARFGSLIESVVCTGLLSERDGVIVFEGGQPLD
;
A
#
# COMPACT_ATOMS: atom_id res chain seq x y z
N MET A 1 -5.65 15.51 11.33
CA MET A 1 -5.74 14.49 10.26
C MET A 1 -5.23 13.18 10.84
N THR A 2 -6.08 12.16 10.89
CA THR A 2 -5.72 10.81 11.32
C THR A 2 -4.77 10.15 10.30
N PRO A 3 -4.03 9.09 10.67
CA PRO A 3 -3.19 8.40 9.70
C PRO A 3 -3.96 7.87 8.47
N PRO A 4 -5.15 7.25 8.62
CA PRO A 4 -5.95 6.85 7.47
C PRO A 4 -6.36 8.00 6.54
N GLU A 5 -6.82 9.13 7.09
CA GLU A 5 -7.16 10.32 6.30
C GLU A 5 -5.94 10.86 5.54
N ARG A 6 -4.77 10.83 6.19
CA ARG A 6 -3.51 11.24 5.55
C ARG A 6 -3.12 10.31 4.41
N LEU A 7 -3.31 9.00 4.57
CA LEU A 7 -3.02 8.02 3.52
C LEU A 7 -3.98 8.17 2.34
N ARG A 8 -5.29 8.38 2.61
CA ARG A 8 -6.28 8.66 1.56
C ARG A 8 -5.86 9.89 0.75
N ASN A 9 -5.54 10.99 1.43
CA ASN A 9 -5.12 12.23 0.77
C ASN A 9 -3.81 12.07 -0.02
N LEU A 10 -2.87 11.26 0.47
CA LEU A 10 -1.65 10.92 -0.25
C LEU A 10 -1.97 10.17 -1.55
N LEU A 11 -2.80 9.12 -1.48
CA LEU A 11 -3.17 8.32 -2.65
C LEU A 11 -3.97 9.10 -3.69
N LEU A 12 -4.83 10.03 -3.27
CA LEU A 12 -5.53 10.94 -4.18
C LEU A 12 -4.52 11.83 -4.94
N LYS A 13 -3.55 12.43 -4.25
CA LYS A 13 -2.49 13.21 -4.90
C LYS A 13 -1.65 12.38 -5.85
N VAL A 14 -1.32 11.14 -5.48
CA VAL A 14 -0.62 10.20 -6.36
C VAL A 14 -1.44 9.94 -7.62
N ARG A 15 -2.76 9.73 -7.49
CA ARG A 15 -3.65 9.52 -8.64
C ARG A 15 -3.63 10.71 -9.60
N ASP A 16 -3.68 11.92 -9.04
CA ASP A 16 -3.71 13.18 -9.80
C ASP A 16 -2.38 13.47 -10.50
N SER A 17 -1.27 12.93 -10.00
CA SER A 17 0.06 13.07 -10.61
C SER A 17 0.35 12.10 -11.76
N LEU A 18 -0.52 11.10 -11.98
CA LEU A 18 -0.28 10.00 -12.92
C LEU A 18 -1.19 10.08 -14.15
N PRO A 19 -0.64 9.95 -15.38
CA PRO A 19 -1.44 9.74 -16.59
C PRO A 19 -2.26 8.45 -16.47
N ASN A 20 -3.49 8.47 -16.98
CA ASN A 20 -4.41 7.33 -16.88
C ASN A 20 -3.85 6.08 -17.55
N GLU A 21 -3.17 6.25 -18.68
CA GLU A 21 -2.66 5.18 -19.53
C GLU A 21 -1.47 4.44 -18.89
N GLU A 22 -0.76 5.10 -17.97
CA GLU A 22 0.43 4.57 -17.29
C GLU A 22 0.10 3.96 -15.92
N PHE A 23 -1.13 4.08 -15.44
CA PHE A 23 -1.51 3.63 -14.11
C PHE A 23 -1.77 2.12 -14.05
N CYS A 24 -1.32 1.44 -12.98
CA CYS A 24 -1.52 0.00 -12.76
C CYS A 24 -2.00 -0.38 -11.35
N GLY A 25 -2.32 0.62 -10.52
CA GLY A 25 -2.66 0.42 -9.12
C GLY A 25 -1.49 0.67 -8.17
N VAL A 26 -1.79 1.14 -6.96
CA VAL A 26 -0.81 1.36 -5.88
C VAL A 26 -1.27 0.62 -4.64
N GLY A 27 -0.35 -0.07 -3.97
CA GLY A 27 -0.52 -0.51 -2.58
C GLY A 27 0.45 0.24 -1.68
N VAL A 28 -0.02 0.70 -0.51
CA VAL A 28 0.82 1.36 0.49
C VAL A 28 0.55 0.74 1.86
N VAL A 29 1.62 0.48 2.61
CA VAL A 29 1.57 0.06 4.02
C VAL A 29 2.29 1.11 4.84
N VAL A 30 1.61 1.67 5.84
CA VAL A 30 2.23 2.56 6.83
C VAL A 30 2.51 1.73 8.08
N SER A 31 3.77 1.58 8.46
CA SER A 31 4.18 0.74 9.59
C SER A 31 5.11 1.47 10.56
N ARG A 32 4.98 1.13 11.84
CA ARG A 32 5.88 1.53 12.92
C ARG A 32 7.15 0.67 12.95
N ASP A 33 7.06 -0.55 12.45
CA ASP A 33 8.18 -1.49 12.41
C ASP A 33 8.11 -2.35 11.16
N ILE A 34 9.12 -2.19 10.30
CA ILE A 34 9.24 -2.92 9.04
C ILE A 34 9.69 -4.37 9.24
N GLN A 35 10.40 -4.68 10.33
CA GLN A 35 10.93 -6.02 10.60
C GLN A 35 9.81 -7.03 10.89
N LEU A 36 8.64 -6.55 11.27
CA LEU A 36 7.45 -7.34 11.56
C LEU A 36 6.56 -7.57 10.32
N LEU A 37 6.92 -6.99 9.17
CA LEU A 37 6.12 -7.14 7.96
C LEU A 37 6.52 -8.42 7.18
N PRO A 38 5.55 -9.24 6.74
CA PRO A 38 5.79 -10.36 5.83
C PRO A 38 6.01 -9.85 4.41
N ILE A 39 7.20 -9.29 4.16
CA ILE A 39 7.57 -8.67 2.90
C ILE A 39 8.80 -9.31 2.24
N ALA A 40 8.85 -9.22 0.91
CA ALA A 40 10.02 -9.55 0.10
C ALA A 40 10.12 -8.61 -1.10
N SER A 41 11.32 -8.20 -1.50
CA SER A 41 11.46 -7.30 -2.66
C SER A 41 11.06 -8.00 -3.95
N LEU A 42 10.18 -7.38 -4.75
CA LEU A 42 9.87 -7.80 -6.12
C LEU A 42 10.80 -7.17 -7.16
N CYS A 43 11.66 -6.26 -6.73
CA CYS A 43 12.57 -5.52 -7.60
C CYS A 43 14.03 -5.78 -7.20
N THR A 44 14.87 -6.02 -8.20
CA THR A 44 16.32 -6.13 -8.01
C THR A 44 16.97 -4.78 -7.72
N ASP A 45 16.41 -3.69 -8.27
CA ASP A 45 16.81 -2.31 -7.99
C ASP A 45 15.68 -1.56 -7.27
N ALA A 46 15.63 -1.71 -5.95
CA ALA A 46 14.67 -1.03 -5.08
C ALA A 46 15.21 0.28 -4.50
N SER A 47 16.17 0.94 -5.17
CA SER A 47 16.71 2.22 -4.71
C SER A 47 15.60 3.27 -4.55
N LEU A 48 15.63 4.02 -3.46
CA LEU A 48 14.64 5.07 -3.23
C LEU A 48 14.95 6.28 -4.13
N PRO A 49 13.96 6.86 -4.82
CA PRO A 49 14.18 8.05 -5.63
C PRO A 49 14.66 9.22 -4.74
N ALA A 50 15.86 9.71 -4.99
CA ALA A 50 16.39 10.86 -4.26
C ALA A 50 15.74 12.16 -4.76
N GLN A 51 15.58 13.14 -3.87
CA GLN A 51 15.14 14.51 -4.17
C GLN A 51 13.68 14.69 -4.63
N GLN A 52 12.89 13.62 -4.68
CA GLN A 52 11.45 13.67 -4.95
C GLN A 52 10.66 13.82 -3.66
N ASP A 53 9.46 14.41 -3.74
CA ASP A 53 8.50 14.35 -2.65
C ASP A 53 7.85 12.96 -2.54
N LEU A 54 7.10 12.71 -1.46
CA LEU A 54 6.51 11.39 -1.22
C LEU A 54 5.46 11.00 -2.28
N VAL A 55 4.74 11.98 -2.85
CA VAL A 55 3.73 11.73 -3.89
C VAL A 55 4.45 11.23 -5.14
N GLU A 56 5.49 11.96 -5.57
CA GLU A 56 6.31 11.62 -6.73
C GLU A 56 6.99 10.26 -6.56
N GLN A 57 7.57 9.99 -5.38
CA GLN A 57 8.22 8.70 -5.10
C GLN A 57 7.26 7.52 -5.27
N ILE A 58 6.02 7.63 -4.75
CA ILE A 58 5.02 6.55 -4.86
C ILE A 58 4.49 6.46 -6.29
N ALA A 59 4.26 7.60 -6.95
CA ALA A 59 3.77 7.67 -8.32
C ALA A 59 4.75 6.97 -9.28
N GLU A 60 6.05 7.26 -9.18
CA GLU A 60 7.07 6.65 -10.03
C GLU A 60 7.08 5.12 -9.91
N CYS A 61 6.83 4.58 -8.72
CA CYS A 61 6.78 3.14 -8.46
C CYS A 61 5.51 2.46 -9.00
N SER A 62 4.59 3.22 -9.60
CA SER A 62 3.25 2.79 -10.03
C SER A 62 3.02 3.00 -11.54
N LEU A 63 4.10 3.32 -12.28
CA LEU A 63 4.09 3.51 -13.72
C LEU A 63 4.25 2.18 -14.44
N ARG A 64 3.33 1.83 -15.33
CA ARG A 64 3.34 0.61 -16.14
C ARG A 64 4.61 0.46 -16.98
N SER A 65 5.18 1.57 -17.44
CA SER A 65 6.46 1.60 -18.17
C SER A 65 7.67 1.18 -17.32
N ARG A 66 7.56 1.13 -15.99
CA ARG A 66 8.62 0.65 -15.10
C ARG A 66 8.53 -0.86 -14.89
N SER A 67 9.68 -1.53 -14.91
CA SER A 67 9.78 -2.97 -14.65
C SER A 67 9.30 -3.36 -13.25
N CYS A 68 9.46 -2.46 -12.28
CA CYS A 68 9.06 -2.64 -10.90
C CYS A 68 7.86 -1.75 -10.58
N HIS A 69 6.68 -2.14 -11.08
CA HIS A 69 5.42 -1.41 -10.85
C HIS A 69 4.44 -2.15 -9.93
N ASP A 70 4.73 -3.43 -9.63
CA ASP A 70 3.87 -4.26 -8.78
C ASP A 70 4.34 -4.25 -7.30
N GLY A 71 3.45 -4.69 -6.42
CA GLY A 71 3.67 -4.77 -4.98
C GLY A 71 3.20 -3.56 -4.19
N PHE A 72 3.73 -3.44 -2.98
CA PHE A 72 3.41 -2.42 -2.00
C PHE A 72 4.60 -1.51 -1.73
N GLN A 73 4.31 -0.23 -1.54
CA GLN A 73 5.26 0.75 -1.03
C GLN A 73 5.14 0.79 0.50
N ILE A 74 6.27 0.77 1.22
CA ILE A 74 6.31 0.72 2.67
C ILE A 74 6.74 2.08 3.21
N LEU A 75 5.86 2.70 3.99
CA LEU A 75 6.11 3.96 4.67
C LEU A 75 6.36 3.76 6.16
N SER A 76 7.22 4.59 6.74
CA SER A 76 7.31 4.75 8.20
C SER A 76 6.07 5.46 8.75
N ASP A 77 5.85 5.36 10.05
CA ASP A 77 4.91 6.18 10.81
C ASP A 77 5.22 7.70 10.75
N LYS A 78 6.44 8.06 10.37
CA LYS A 78 6.89 9.42 10.04
C LYS A 78 6.66 9.82 8.58
N TRP A 79 6.00 8.98 7.79
CA TRP A 79 5.65 9.22 6.39
C TRP A 79 6.86 9.40 5.48
N GLN A 80 7.84 8.53 5.67
CA GLN A 80 9.00 8.41 4.80
C GLN A 80 8.91 7.08 4.07
N LEU A 81 9.14 7.07 2.76
CA LEU A 81 9.26 5.83 2.01
C LEU A 81 10.51 5.08 2.48
N ILE A 82 10.33 3.84 2.95
CA ILE A 82 11.42 2.99 3.45
C ILE A 82 11.79 1.93 2.42
N GLN A 83 10.79 1.32 1.79
CA GLN A 83 10.99 0.30 0.77
C GLN A 83 9.94 0.46 -0.32
N ARG A 84 10.34 0.14 -1.55
CA ARG A 84 9.44 0.15 -2.70
C ARG A 84 9.24 -1.24 -3.29
N ASN A 85 8.11 -1.45 -3.96
CA ASN A 85 7.81 -2.66 -4.74
C ASN A 85 7.98 -3.97 -3.95
N GLN A 86 7.38 -4.03 -2.78
CA GLN A 86 7.42 -5.19 -1.91
C GLN A 86 6.27 -6.14 -2.21
N TYR A 87 6.57 -7.43 -2.36
CA TYR A 87 5.59 -8.49 -2.16
C TYR A 87 5.14 -8.41 -0.70
N PHE A 88 3.84 -8.32 -0.46
CA PHE A 88 3.28 -8.23 0.88
C PHE A 88 2.20 -9.30 1.02
N ALA A 89 2.44 -10.27 1.89
CA ALA A 89 1.59 -11.45 2.06
C ALA A 89 1.21 -11.68 3.53
N PRO A 90 0.40 -10.78 4.10
CA PRO A 90 -0.12 -10.97 5.44
C PRO A 90 -1.08 -12.17 5.47
N PHE A 91 -0.90 -13.04 6.45
CA PHE A 91 -1.75 -14.19 6.66
C PHE A 91 -2.14 -14.28 8.14
N PRO A 92 -3.21 -13.58 8.55
CA PRO A 92 -3.57 -13.49 9.96
C PRO A 92 -4.14 -14.82 10.49
N PRO A 93 -4.21 -14.98 11.82
CA PRO A 93 -4.84 -16.14 12.45
C PRO A 93 -6.29 -16.37 12.00
N ALA A 94 -6.80 -17.58 12.24
CA ALA A 94 -8.07 -18.04 11.66
C ALA A 94 -9.28 -17.20 12.09
N ASP A 95 -9.36 -16.83 13.36
CA ASP A 95 -10.39 -15.97 13.94
C ASP A 95 -10.50 -14.61 13.22
N PHE A 96 -9.38 -13.97 12.91
CA PHE A 96 -9.37 -12.73 12.13
C PHE A 96 -9.81 -12.92 10.69
N ARG A 97 -9.42 -14.04 10.05
CA ARG A 97 -9.85 -14.37 8.69
C ARG A 97 -11.35 -14.64 8.63
N GLU A 98 -11.89 -15.33 9.62
CA GLU A 98 -13.33 -15.60 9.77
C GLU A 98 -14.13 -14.30 9.96
N LEU A 99 -13.62 -13.37 10.78
CA LEU A 99 -14.25 -12.06 10.98
C LEU A 99 -14.33 -11.24 9.68
N ILE A 100 -13.29 -11.30 8.84
CA ILE A 100 -13.26 -10.62 7.54
C ILE A 100 -14.19 -11.28 6.52
N GLY A 101 -14.29 -12.62 6.57
CA GLY A 101 -15.16 -13.42 5.72
C GLY A 101 -14.70 -13.51 4.25
N SER A 102 -15.52 -14.18 3.44
CA SER A 102 -15.30 -14.32 2.01
C SER A 102 -15.87 -13.13 1.25
N VAL A 103 -15.01 -12.42 0.51
CA VAL A 103 -15.39 -11.29 -0.34
C VAL A 103 -14.81 -11.46 -1.74
N ASN A 104 -15.55 -11.03 -2.78
CA ASN A 104 -15.11 -11.15 -4.16
C ASN A 104 -14.21 -9.97 -4.56
N VAL A 105 -12.95 -10.01 -4.11
CA VAL A 105 -11.95 -8.95 -4.32
C VAL A 105 -10.61 -9.53 -4.74
N GLY A 106 -9.73 -8.69 -5.29
CA GLY A 106 -8.40 -9.10 -5.74
C GLY A 106 -7.41 -9.37 -4.60
N SER A 107 -6.28 -10.00 -4.93
CA SER A 107 -5.22 -10.33 -3.99
C SER A 107 -4.64 -9.11 -3.28
N ARG A 108 -4.39 -8.00 -4.01
CA ARG A 108 -3.89 -6.74 -3.44
C ARG A 108 -4.87 -6.15 -2.42
N HIS A 109 -6.18 -6.29 -2.69
CA HIS A 109 -7.23 -5.89 -1.76
C HIS A 109 -7.17 -6.68 -0.45
N MET A 110 -7.11 -8.01 -0.55
CA MET A 110 -6.98 -8.87 0.64
C MET A 110 -5.68 -8.63 1.39
N ALA A 111 -4.56 -8.42 0.68
CA ALA A 111 -3.27 -8.13 1.30
C ALA A 111 -3.31 -6.82 2.10
N ALA A 112 -3.89 -5.74 1.58
CA ALA A 112 -4.05 -4.51 2.37
C ALA A 112 -4.94 -4.74 3.59
N ARG A 113 -6.13 -5.33 3.38
CA ARG A 113 -7.10 -5.58 4.46
C ARG A 113 -6.51 -6.44 5.58
N PHE A 114 -5.92 -7.60 5.25
CA PHE A 114 -5.23 -8.45 6.22
C PHE A 114 -4.00 -7.78 6.82
N GLY A 115 -3.25 -7.01 6.02
CA GLY A 115 -2.08 -6.29 6.46
C GLY A 115 -2.39 -5.28 7.54
N SER A 116 -3.55 -4.62 7.47
CA SER A 116 -4.00 -3.67 8.49
C SER A 116 -4.33 -4.29 9.85
N LEU A 117 -4.30 -5.63 9.97
CA LEU A 117 -4.43 -6.34 11.25
C LEU A 117 -3.08 -6.58 11.94
N ILE A 118 -1.95 -6.40 11.25
CA ILE A 118 -0.63 -6.57 11.86
C ILE A 118 -0.42 -5.45 12.88
N GLU A 119 -0.01 -5.81 14.10
CA GLU A 119 0.14 -4.85 15.20
C GLU A 119 1.04 -3.66 14.83
N SER A 120 2.15 -3.87 14.12
CA SER A 120 3.04 -2.78 13.73
C SER A 120 2.46 -1.85 12.65
N VAL A 121 1.47 -2.31 11.88
CA VAL A 121 0.84 -1.56 10.80
C VAL A 121 -0.12 -0.52 11.38
N VAL A 122 0.06 0.73 10.96
CA VAL A 122 -0.82 1.85 11.32
C VAL A 122 -2.07 1.82 10.45
N CYS A 123 -1.88 1.75 9.14
CA CYS A 123 -2.96 1.59 8.16
C CYS A 123 -2.38 1.08 6.84
N THR A 124 -3.25 0.57 5.98
CA THR A 124 -2.90 0.22 4.60
C THR A 124 -3.82 0.95 3.64
N GLY A 125 -3.37 1.17 2.41
CA GLY A 125 -4.12 1.91 1.41
C GLY A 125 -3.91 1.33 0.03
N LEU A 126 -4.96 1.44 -0.78
CA LEU A 126 -4.99 1.02 -2.16
C LEU A 126 -5.51 2.14 -3.02
N LEU A 127 -4.90 2.30 -4.18
CA LEU A 127 -5.48 3.02 -5.30
C LEU A 127 -5.62 2.01 -6.44
N SER A 128 -6.82 1.81 -6.96
CA SER A 128 -7.09 0.96 -8.12
C SER A 128 -8.01 1.67 -9.11
N GLU A 129 -7.98 1.26 -10.37
CA GLU A 129 -8.90 1.80 -11.38
C GLU A 129 -10.36 1.44 -11.09
N ARG A 130 -10.59 0.26 -10.53
CA ARG A 130 -11.93 -0.29 -10.29
C ARG A 130 -12.60 0.33 -9.07
N ASP A 131 -11.87 0.42 -7.96
CA ASP A 131 -12.45 0.71 -6.64
C ASP A 131 -11.99 2.08 -6.10
N GLY A 132 -11.18 2.83 -6.85
CA GLY A 132 -10.65 4.12 -6.43
C GLY A 132 -9.69 3.98 -5.25
N VAL A 133 -9.79 4.91 -4.29
CA VAL A 133 -8.98 4.90 -3.06
C VAL A 133 -9.74 4.19 -1.94
N ILE A 134 -9.13 3.15 -1.38
CA ILE A 134 -9.61 2.46 -0.18
C ILE A 134 -8.49 2.44 0.85
N VAL A 135 -8.81 2.73 2.10
CA VAL A 135 -7.88 2.65 3.23
C VAL A 135 -8.44 1.68 4.26
N PHE A 136 -7.58 0.86 4.86
CA PHE A 136 -7.94 -0.07 5.92
C PHE A 136 -7.19 0.21 7.21
N GLU A 137 -7.91 0.05 8.33
CA GLU A 137 -7.39 0.04 9.69
C GLU A 137 -8.07 -1.11 10.44
N GLY A 138 -7.28 -1.98 11.10
CA GLY A 138 -7.84 -3.09 11.88
C GLY A 138 -8.72 -4.06 11.08
N GLY A 139 -8.43 -4.26 9.80
CA GLY A 139 -9.20 -5.12 8.90
C GLY A 139 -10.50 -4.53 8.37
N GLN A 140 -10.83 -3.28 8.73
CA GLN A 140 -12.04 -2.59 8.29
C GLN A 140 -11.73 -1.55 7.21
N PRO A 141 -12.50 -1.49 6.11
CA PRO A 141 -12.41 -0.38 5.18
C PRO A 141 -12.92 0.89 5.88
N LEU A 142 -12.24 2.00 5.64
CA LEU A 142 -12.68 3.32 6.05
C LEU A 142 -13.26 4.04 4.84
N ASP A 143 -14.37 4.76 5.06
CA ASP A 143 -15.01 5.61 4.04
C ASP A 143 -14.23 6.91 3.78
#